data_AF-A0A1G3KQN4-F1
#
_entry.id   AF-A0A1G3KQN4-F1
#
_cell.length_a   1.000
_cell.length_b   1.000
_cell.length_c   1.000
_cell.angle_alpha   90.00
_cell.angle_beta   90.00
_cell.angle_gamma   90.00
#
_symmetry.space_group_name_H-M   'P 1'
#
loop_
_entity.id
_entity.type
_entity.pdbx_description
1 polymer ?
#
loop_
_entity_poly.entity_id
_entity_poly.type
_entity_poly.pdbx_seq_one_letter_code
_entity_poly.pdbx_strand_id
1 'polypeptide(L)'
;MMGRFLGLAAGIAVVSIGMAGIVGRTADNVAASASEQAQDNSNWTTQRRQSGGWSSATAAASGAGEVRLGRAADSHFYADAEIDGRNVRMMVDSGASIVALTRRDAEAIGINVDDLPIGGSASTAGGIVSMRPVMLDSIEVDGIEVRGVQAAVIDADMGVSLLGQSFLSKLDAVNVEGDTMTLR
;
A
#
# COMPACT_ATOMS: atom_id res chain seq x y z
N MET A 1 3.13 -29.79 -28.24
CA MET A 1 2.84 -29.24 -26.90
C MET A 1 3.05 -27.74 -26.99
N MET A 2 1.97 -26.96 -26.91
CA MET A 2 1.94 -25.52 -27.19
C MET A 2 2.13 -24.76 -25.87
N GLY A 3 3.31 -24.17 -25.65
CA GLY A 3 3.58 -23.33 -24.48
C GLY A 3 3.05 -21.91 -24.69
N ARG A 4 2.01 -21.52 -23.97
CA ARG A 4 1.53 -20.13 -23.91
C ARG A 4 2.31 -19.41 -22.82
N PHE A 5 3.18 -18.48 -23.22
CA PHE A 5 3.76 -17.49 -22.33
C PHE A 5 2.67 -16.47 -21.97
N LEU A 6 2.22 -16.48 -20.72
CA LEU A 6 1.36 -15.45 -20.17
C LEU A 6 2.27 -14.41 -19.52
N GLY A 7 2.64 -13.38 -20.29
CA GLY A 7 3.27 -12.18 -19.74
C GLY A 7 2.21 -11.38 -18.99
N LEU A 8 2.30 -11.36 -17.66
CA LEU A 8 1.45 -10.52 -16.83
C LEU A 8 2.15 -9.17 -16.68
N ALA A 9 1.59 -8.17 -17.35
CA ALA A 9 2.06 -6.79 -17.34
C ALA A 9 1.95 -6.22 -15.93
N ALA A 10 3.05 -5.66 -15.42
CA ALA A 10 3.04 -4.82 -14.24
C ALA A 10 2.17 -3.59 -14.51
N GLY A 11 1.05 -3.48 -13.79
CA GLY A 11 0.20 -2.30 -13.84
C GLY A 11 0.92 -1.14 -13.17
N ILE A 12 1.42 -0.20 -13.97
CA ILE A 12 1.96 1.07 -13.49
C ILE A 12 0.79 1.91 -12.99
N ALA A 13 0.60 1.98 -11.67
CA ALA A 13 -0.38 2.85 -11.04
C ALA A 13 0.18 4.28 -10.97
N VAL A 14 0.02 5.05 -12.04
CA VAL A 14 0.37 6.48 -12.04
C VAL A 14 -0.65 7.25 -11.20
N VAL A 15 -0.33 7.54 -9.94
CA VAL A 15 -1.14 8.46 -9.12
C VAL A 15 -0.82 9.90 -9.52
N SER A 16 -1.58 10.43 -10.48
CA SER A 16 -1.60 11.84 -10.84
C SER A 16 -2.56 12.60 -9.92
N ILE A 17 -2.05 13.53 -9.12
CA ILE A 17 -2.86 14.45 -8.32
C ILE A 17 -3.49 15.47 -9.27
N GLY A 18 -4.79 15.35 -9.54
CA GLY A 18 -5.57 16.35 -10.27
C GLY A 18 -6.26 17.32 -9.30
N MET A 19 -5.85 18.60 -9.30
CA MET A 19 -6.63 19.68 -8.67
C MET A 19 -7.79 20.07 -9.60
N ALA A 20 -9.01 19.64 -9.28
CA ALA A 20 -10.20 19.99 -10.07
C ALA A 20 -10.90 21.23 -9.49
N GLY A 21 -10.89 22.32 -10.26
CA GLY A 21 -11.72 23.50 -10.02
C GLY A 21 -13.20 23.20 -10.27
N ILE A 22 -14.05 23.64 -9.35
CA ILE A 22 -15.51 23.46 -9.39
C ILE A 22 -16.11 24.33 -10.50
N VAL A 23 -16.68 23.70 -11.52
CA VAL A 23 -17.71 24.31 -12.38
C VAL A 23 -18.90 23.35 -12.43
N GLY A 24 -20.03 23.83 -11.91
CA GLY A 24 -21.27 23.06 -11.84
C GLY A 24 -21.95 22.88 -13.19
N ARG A 25 -22.72 21.79 -13.29
CA ARG A 25 -23.98 21.76 -14.03
C ARG A 25 -24.84 20.58 -13.54
N THR A 26 -26.03 20.95 -13.06
CA THR A 26 -27.17 20.11 -12.69
C THR A 26 -27.75 19.37 -13.89
N ALA A 27 -28.17 18.11 -13.68
CA ALA A 27 -29.45 17.58 -14.17
C ALA A 27 -29.75 16.21 -13.53
N ASP A 28 -30.99 16.06 -13.11
CA ASP A 28 -31.59 14.98 -12.33
C ASP A 28 -31.73 13.65 -13.09
N ASN A 29 -31.87 12.52 -12.36
CA ASN A 29 -33.11 11.71 -12.36
C ASN A 29 -33.02 10.32 -11.67
N VAL A 30 -33.94 10.12 -10.70
CA VAL A 30 -34.85 8.96 -10.52
C VAL A 30 -34.46 7.72 -9.68
N ALA A 31 -35.36 7.49 -8.70
CA ALA A 31 -35.86 6.24 -8.09
C ALA A 31 -35.12 5.61 -6.89
N ALA A 32 -35.76 5.79 -5.73
CA ALA A 32 -35.67 4.93 -4.57
C ALA A 32 -36.81 3.89 -4.59
N SER A 33 -36.50 2.63 -4.29
CA SER A 33 -37.37 1.71 -3.52
C SER A 33 -36.60 0.43 -3.17
N ALA A 34 -36.59 0.10 -1.89
CA ALA A 34 -35.94 -1.06 -1.27
C ALA A 34 -36.83 -2.31 -1.31
N SER A 35 -36.22 -3.50 -1.32
CA SER A 35 -36.60 -4.66 -0.50
C SER A 35 -35.55 -5.78 -0.55
N GLU A 36 -35.07 -6.09 0.65
CA GLU A 36 -34.52 -7.34 1.20
C GLU A 36 -34.15 -8.50 0.26
N GLN A 37 -32.87 -8.85 0.27
CA GLN A 37 -32.40 -10.21 -0.02
C GLN A 37 -31.57 -10.70 1.17
N ALA A 38 -32.18 -11.60 1.95
CA ALA A 38 -31.50 -12.42 2.94
C ALA A 38 -30.55 -13.38 2.21
N GLN A 39 -29.25 -13.27 2.48
CA GLN A 39 -28.26 -14.25 2.06
C GLN A 39 -27.45 -14.74 3.26
N ASP A 40 -27.59 -16.05 3.44
CA ASP A 40 -27.02 -16.99 4.40
C ASP A 40 -25.49 -16.82 4.57
N ASN A 41 -25.05 -16.39 5.76
CA ASN A 41 -23.64 -16.25 6.10
C ASN A 41 -23.16 -17.43 6.97
N SER A 42 -22.85 -18.54 6.31
CA SER A 42 -22.21 -19.67 6.98
C SER A 42 -20.78 -19.30 7.40
N ASN A 43 -20.63 -19.14 8.72
CA ASN A 43 -19.43 -18.81 9.47
C ASN A 43 -18.30 -19.87 9.32
N TRP A 44 -17.10 -19.42 8.91
CA TRP A 44 -15.89 -20.23 8.69
C TRP A 44 -15.10 -20.61 9.97
N THR A 45 -15.52 -20.25 11.18
CA THR A 45 -14.66 -20.41 12.39
C THR A 45 -14.38 -21.83 12.90
N THR A 46 -14.53 -22.89 12.09
CA THR A 46 -14.02 -24.22 12.46
C THR A 46 -13.25 -24.90 11.33
N GLN A 47 -12.00 -24.48 11.08
CA GLN A 47 -11.00 -25.42 10.58
C GLN A 47 -9.58 -25.06 11.02
N ARG A 48 -9.14 -25.80 12.05
CA ARG A 48 -7.80 -26.35 12.25
C ARG A 48 -6.63 -25.34 12.32
N ARG A 49 -6.16 -25.16 13.54
CA ARG A 49 -4.76 -24.84 13.86
C ARG A 49 -3.81 -25.68 12.99
N GLN A 50 -3.20 -25.05 12.00
CA GLN A 50 -1.88 -25.43 11.52
C GLN A 50 -1.00 -24.20 11.64
N SER A 51 -0.27 -24.16 12.75
CA SER A 51 0.93 -23.37 12.92
C SER A 51 1.94 -23.78 11.85
N GLY A 52 1.85 -23.18 10.66
CA GLY A 52 2.94 -23.15 9.69
C GLY A 52 3.80 -21.96 10.04
N GLY A 53 5.03 -22.21 10.51
CA GLY A 53 6.00 -21.18 10.85
C GLY A 53 6.21 -20.22 9.69
N TRP A 54 6.02 -18.94 9.96
CA TRP A 54 6.29 -17.88 8.99
C TRP A 54 7.80 -17.79 8.86
N SER A 55 8.31 -18.22 7.71
CA SER A 55 9.68 -17.89 7.32
C SER A 55 9.73 -16.39 7.09
N SER A 56 10.10 -15.64 8.13
CA SER A 56 10.65 -14.31 7.96
C SER A 56 11.82 -14.45 7.00
N ALA A 57 11.72 -13.90 5.80
CA ALA A 57 12.91 -13.63 5.02
C ALA A 57 13.72 -12.66 5.88
N THR A 58 14.78 -13.17 6.51
CA THR A 58 15.63 -12.40 7.40
C THR A 58 16.18 -11.22 6.62
N ALA A 59 15.72 -10.00 6.95
CA ALA A 59 16.47 -8.81 6.61
C ALA A 59 17.83 -8.97 7.30
N ALA A 60 18.85 -9.31 6.51
CA ALA A 60 20.20 -9.34 7.03
C ALA A 60 20.63 -7.88 7.12
N ALA A 61 20.79 -7.36 8.34
CA ALA A 61 21.38 -6.06 8.59
C ALA A 61 22.79 -6.02 7.98
N SER A 62 22.90 -5.54 6.74
CA SER A 62 24.15 -5.09 6.15
C SER A 62 24.55 -3.78 6.82
N GLY A 63 25.85 -3.48 6.89
CA GLY A 63 26.39 -2.35 7.64
C GLY A 63 25.63 -1.03 7.41
N ALA A 64 25.63 -0.17 8.43
CA ALA A 64 24.86 1.09 8.50
C ALA A 64 24.60 1.73 7.12
N GLY A 65 23.33 1.79 6.73
CA GLY A 65 22.88 2.40 5.47
C GLY A 65 22.67 1.44 4.29
N GLU A 66 22.51 0.13 4.51
CA GLU A 66 22.09 -0.79 3.46
C GLU A 66 21.11 -1.86 3.96
N VAL A 67 19.92 -1.88 3.38
CA VAL A 67 18.88 -2.89 3.65
C VAL A 67 18.77 -3.84 2.48
N ARG A 68 18.77 -5.15 2.76
CA ARG A 68 18.54 -6.20 1.75
C ARG A 68 17.22 -6.91 2.00
N LEU A 69 16.34 -6.85 1.02
CA LEU A 69 15.02 -7.49 1.04
C LEU A 69 15.02 -8.68 0.07
N GLY A 70 14.61 -9.85 0.56
CA GLY A 70 14.38 -11.03 -0.28
C GLY A 70 13.03 -10.95 -0.98
N ARG A 71 12.96 -11.42 -2.23
CA ARG A 71 11.69 -11.58 -2.95
C ARG A 71 10.81 -12.58 -2.23
N ALA A 72 9.57 -12.20 -1.95
CA ALA A 72 8.57 -13.09 -1.37
C ALA A 72 7.98 -14.05 -2.41
N ALA A 73 7.26 -15.08 -1.95
CA ALA A 73 6.71 -16.13 -2.82
C ALA A 73 5.69 -15.61 -3.85
N ASP A 74 5.06 -14.47 -3.57
CA ASP A 74 4.17 -13.75 -4.48
C ASP A 74 4.90 -12.83 -5.47
N SER A 75 6.24 -12.91 -5.50
CA SER A 75 7.15 -12.14 -6.34
C SER A 75 7.29 -10.65 -6.00
N HIS A 76 6.76 -10.17 -4.87
CA HIS A 76 6.95 -8.79 -4.40
C HIS A 76 8.09 -8.67 -3.38
N PHE A 77 8.51 -7.44 -3.10
CA PHE A 77 9.42 -7.11 -2.01
C PHE A 77 8.64 -6.45 -0.87
N TYR A 78 8.92 -6.86 0.35
CA TYR A 78 8.30 -6.31 1.55
C TYR A 78 9.37 -5.80 2.50
N ALA A 79 9.10 -4.65 3.11
CA ALA A 79 9.90 -4.07 4.17
C ALA A 79 9.04 -4.00 5.44
N ASP A 80 9.64 -4.31 6.59
CA ASP A 80 9.05 -3.97 7.88
C ASP A 80 9.50 -2.56 8.22
N ALA A 81 8.57 -1.60 8.14
CA ALA A 81 8.84 -0.19 8.36
C ALA A 81 8.35 0.22 9.75
N GLU A 82 9.13 1.00 10.49
CA GLU A 82 8.66 1.71 11.67
C GLU A 82 8.11 3.08 11.24
N ILE A 83 6.81 3.29 11.44
CA ILE A 83 6.13 4.55 11.12
C ILE A 83 5.65 5.15 12.45
N ASP A 84 6.17 6.33 12.77
CA ASP A 84 5.82 7.07 13.99
C ASP A 84 5.85 6.18 15.26
N GLY A 85 6.85 5.29 15.35
CA GLY A 85 7.07 4.38 16.49
C GLY A 85 6.35 3.03 16.42
N ARG A 86 5.75 2.67 15.27
CA ARG A 86 4.97 1.44 15.11
C ARG A 86 5.32 0.68 13.84
N ASN A 87 5.52 -0.63 13.96
CA ASN A 87 5.88 -1.49 12.83
C ASN A 87 4.68 -1.75 11.91
N VAL A 88 4.87 -1.48 10.62
CA VAL A 88 3.95 -1.75 9.53
C VAL A 88 4.71 -2.48 8.43
N ARG A 89 4.21 -3.66 8.04
CA ARG A 89 4.74 -4.36 6.87
C ARG A 89 4.20 -3.72 5.60
N MET A 90 5.10 -3.26 4.74
CA MET A 90 4.77 -2.54 3.51
C MET A 90 5.33 -3.26 2.30
N MET A 91 4.59 -3.24 1.20
CA MET A 91 5.10 -3.67 -0.10
C MET A 91 5.89 -2.52 -0.73
N VAL A 92 7.09 -2.79 -1.26
CA VAL A 92 7.85 -1.81 -2.02
C VAL A 92 7.24 -1.66 -3.41
N ASP A 93 6.73 -0.47 -3.72
CA ASP A 93 6.04 -0.19 -4.98
C ASP A 93 6.60 1.07 -5.64
N SER A 94 7.47 0.88 -6.63
CA SER A 94 8.06 1.98 -7.39
C SER A 94 7.06 2.71 -8.29
N GLY A 95 5.88 2.14 -8.53
CA GLY A 95 4.79 2.75 -9.30
C GLY A 95 3.96 3.74 -8.49
N ALA A 96 3.88 3.58 -7.17
CA ALA A 96 3.16 4.50 -6.29
C ALA A 96 3.92 5.83 -6.14
N SER A 97 3.29 6.96 -6.45
CA SER A 97 3.93 8.28 -6.35
C SER A 97 4.16 8.75 -4.91
N ILE A 98 3.32 8.30 -3.98
CA ILE A 98 3.42 8.56 -2.55
C ILE A 98 3.23 7.27 -1.76
N VAL A 99 3.63 7.27 -0.49
CA VAL A 99 3.27 6.22 0.47
C VAL A 99 1.76 6.10 0.58
N ALA A 100 1.24 4.89 0.41
CA ALA A 100 -0.20 4.62 0.46
C ALA A 100 -0.48 3.70 1.66
N LEU A 101 -1.26 4.18 2.61
CA LEU A 101 -1.66 3.43 3.79
C LEU A 101 -3.02 2.78 3.58
N THR A 102 -3.15 1.53 4.00
CA THR A 102 -4.47 0.96 4.27
C THR A 102 -5.11 1.71 5.43
N ARG A 103 -6.44 1.78 5.47
CA ARG A 103 -7.17 2.33 6.62
C ARG A 103 -6.74 1.66 7.93
N ARG A 104 -6.63 0.33 7.92
CA ARG A 104 -6.24 -0.47 9.09
C ARG A 104 -4.86 -0.06 9.62
N ASP A 105 -3.87 0.09 8.73
CA ASP A 105 -2.52 0.45 9.15
C ASP A 105 -2.45 1.91 9.59
N ALA A 106 -3.19 2.82 8.94
CA ALA A 106 -3.32 4.21 9.37
C ALA A 106 -3.89 4.33 10.79
N GLU A 107 -4.97 3.60 11.09
CA GLU A 107 -5.55 3.52 12.44
C GLU A 107 -4.58 2.88 13.43
N ALA A 108 -3.88 1.83 13.01
CA ALA A 108 -2.87 1.17 13.84
C ALA A 108 -1.73 2.11 14.23
N ILE A 109 -1.37 3.08 13.36
CA ILE A 109 -0.37 4.11 13.67
C ILE A 109 -0.93 5.33 14.41
N GLY A 110 -2.23 5.33 14.75
CA GLY A 110 -2.86 6.36 15.57
C GLY A 110 -3.52 7.50 14.77
N ILE A 111 -3.64 7.35 13.45
CA ILE A 111 -4.38 8.30 12.62
C ILE A 111 -5.88 8.01 12.76
N ASN A 112 -6.66 9.02 13.20
CA ASN A 112 -8.11 8.94 13.13
C ASN A 112 -8.57 9.22 11.69
N VAL A 113 -8.76 8.17 10.90
CA VAL A 113 -9.08 8.28 9.47
C VAL A 113 -10.43 8.96 9.23
N ASP A 114 -11.38 8.83 10.16
CA ASP A 114 -12.72 9.41 10.03
C ASP A 114 -12.72 10.94 10.18
N ASP A 115 -11.72 11.51 10.86
CA ASP A 115 -11.53 12.96 11.00
C ASP A 115 -10.84 13.58 9.78
N LEU A 116 -10.22 12.76 8.91
CA LEU A 116 -9.51 13.26 7.74
C LEU A 116 -10.47 13.58 6.59
N PRO A 117 -10.39 14.76 5.95
CA PRO A 117 -11.18 15.03 4.76
C PRO A 117 -10.70 14.18 3.57
N ILE A 118 -11.64 13.85 2.68
CA ILE A 118 -11.28 13.37 1.34
C ILE A 118 -10.57 14.52 0.62
N GLY A 119 -9.30 14.31 0.28
CA GLY A 119 -8.40 15.36 -0.22
C GLY A 119 -7.92 15.13 -1.65
N GLY A 120 -8.43 14.10 -2.33
CA GLY A 120 -8.09 13.82 -3.72
C GLY A 120 -8.47 12.41 -4.13
N SER A 121 -7.88 11.96 -5.23
CA SER A 121 -8.07 10.61 -5.76
C SER A 121 -6.74 9.98 -6.17
N ALA A 122 -6.62 8.68 -5.98
CA ALA A 122 -5.53 7.86 -6.49
C ALA A 122 -5.99 7.07 -7.72
N SER A 123 -5.14 6.98 -8.74
CA SER A 123 -5.35 6.04 -9.85
C SER A 123 -4.61 4.75 -9.54
N THR A 124 -5.35 3.65 -9.48
CA THR A 124 -4.86 2.31 -9.14
C THR A 124 -5.18 1.34 -10.26
N ALA A 125 -4.63 0.12 -10.18
CA ALA A 125 -5.02 -0.95 -11.11
C ALA A 125 -6.51 -1.29 -11.04
N GLY A 126 -7.18 -1.05 -9.91
CA GLY A 126 -8.62 -1.23 -9.72
C GLY A 126 -9.47 -0.04 -10.19
N GLY A 127 -8.85 1.03 -10.71
CA GLY A 127 -9.51 2.27 -11.09
C GLY A 127 -9.19 3.44 -10.16
N ILE A 128 -10.00 4.50 -10.27
CA ILE A 128 -9.84 5.72 -9.47
C ILE A 128 -10.55 5.53 -8.12
N VAL A 129 -9.83 5.79 -7.03
CA VAL A 129 -10.31 5.67 -5.66
C VAL A 129 -10.07 6.96 -4.90
N SER A 130 -10.89 7.24 -3.88
CA SER A 130 -10.69 8.42 -3.03
C SER A 130 -9.49 8.22 -2.10
N MET A 131 -8.82 9.32 -1.75
CA MET A 131 -7.71 9.30 -0.80
C MET A 131 -7.78 10.45 0.20
N ARG A 132 -7.16 10.24 1.37
CA ARG A 132 -7.07 11.20 2.48
C ARG A 132 -5.60 11.50 2.75
N PRO A 133 -5.09 12.67 2.32
CA PRO A 133 -3.68 13.02 2.48
C PRO A 133 -3.28 13.13 3.95
N VAL A 134 -2.07 12.65 4.28
CA VAL A 134 -1.44 12.80 5.59
C VAL A 134 0.06 13.09 5.43
N MET A 135 0.68 13.58 6.49
CA MET A 135 2.13 13.66 6.61
C MET A 135 2.57 12.77 7.75
N LEU A 136 3.49 11.86 7.47
CA LEU A 136 4.11 11.00 8.47
C LEU A 136 5.37 11.69 8.98
N ASP A 137 5.58 11.67 10.30
CA ASP A 137 6.71 12.36 10.92
C ASP A 137 8.02 11.68 10.51
N SER A 138 8.05 10.35 10.57
CA SER A 138 9.17 9.53 10.12
C SER A 138 8.75 8.13 9.68
N ILE A 139 9.44 7.61 8.67
CA ILE A 139 9.44 6.20 8.30
C ILE A 139 10.88 5.69 8.41
N GLU A 140 11.12 4.63 9.17
CA GLU A 140 12.39 3.94 9.25
C GLU A 140 12.28 2.52 8.69
N VAL A 141 13.24 2.12 7.85
CA VAL A 141 13.38 0.73 7.38
C VAL A 141 14.79 0.26 7.73
N ASP A 142 14.92 -0.65 8.69
CA ASP A 142 16.18 -1.29 9.12
C ASP A 142 17.36 -0.29 9.25
N GLY A 143 17.13 0.85 9.91
CA GLY A 143 18.14 1.90 10.15
C GLY A 143 18.21 3.01 9.09
N ILE A 144 17.41 2.94 8.02
CA ILE A 144 17.24 4.03 7.06
C ILE A 144 16.01 4.86 7.45
N GLU A 145 16.23 6.02 8.08
CA GLU A 145 15.16 6.93 8.49
C GLU A 145 14.92 8.04 7.45
N VAL A 146 13.65 8.24 7.10
CA VAL A 146 13.19 9.34 6.27
C VAL A 146 12.11 10.11 7.00
N ARG A 147 12.29 11.43 7.14
CA ARG A 147 11.37 12.32 7.85
C ARG A 147 10.46 13.10 6.90
N GLY A 148 9.30 13.53 7.41
CA GLY A 148 8.33 14.35 6.68
C GLY A 148 7.91 13.68 5.37
N VAL A 149 7.30 12.50 5.47
CA VAL A 149 6.96 11.68 4.30
C VAL A 149 5.50 11.93 3.90
N GLN A 150 5.32 12.36 2.65
CA GLN A 150 3.99 12.50 2.08
C GLN A 150 3.35 11.13 1.95
N ALA A 151 2.14 10.99 2.50
CA ALA A 151 1.38 9.76 2.41
C ALA A 151 -0.11 10.07 2.19
N ALA A 152 -0.88 9.02 1.90
CA ALA A 152 -2.33 9.11 1.92
C ALA A 152 -2.94 7.80 2.41
N VAL A 153 -4.05 7.90 3.12
CA VAL A 153 -4.93 6.76 3.40
C VAL A 153 -5.82 6.56 2.19
N ILE A 154 -5.84 5.35 1.64
CA ILE A 154 -6.64 5.02 0.47
C ILE A 154 -7.97 4.43 0.92
N ASP A 155 -9.09 5.00 0.45
CA ASP A 155 -10.44 4.53 0.76
C ASP A 155 -10.83 3.37 -0.19
N ALA A 156 -10.00 2.34 -0.25
CA ALA A 156 -10.22 1.09 -0.98
C ALA A 156 -9.47 -0.07 -0.31
N ASP A 157 -9.89 -1.30 -0.57
CA ASP A 157 -9.17 -2.48 -0.09
C ASP A 157 -7.94 -2.77 -0.97
N MET A 158 -6.77 -2.40 -0.46
CA MET A 158 -5.47 -2.66 -1.10
C MET A 158 -4.81 -3.95 -0.61
N GLY A 159 -5.31 -4.57 0.47
CA GLY A 159 -4.66 -5.69 1.15
C GLY A 159 -3.38 -5.34 1.93
N VAL A 160 -2.50 -4.48 1.41
CA VAL A 160 -1.24 -4.09 2.05
C VAL A 160 -0.89 -2.63 1.78
N SER A 161 -0.22 -1.97 2.74
CA SER A 161 0.30 -0.61 2.56
C SER A 161 1.51 -0.60 1.60
N LEU A 162 1.70 0.49 0.87
CA LEU A 162 2.71 0.63 -0.18
C LEU A 162 3.76 1.66 0.21
N LEU A 163 5.03 1.28 0.09
CA LEU A 163 6.18 2.15 0.22
C LEU A 163 6.50 2.75 -1.15
N GLY A 164 5.98 3.96 -1.40
CA GLY A 164 6.05 4.64 -2.70
C GLY A 164 7.20 5.64 -2.82
N GLN A 165 7.19 6.39 -3.93
CA GLN A 165 8.28 7.31 -4.31
C GLN A 165 8.51 8.48 -3.33
N SER A 166 7.51 8.90 -2.56
CA SER A 166 7.71 9.92 -1.49
C SER A 166 8.68 9.48 -0.39
N PHE A 167 8.92 8.17 -0.26
CA PHE A 167 10.01 7.58 0.52
C PHE A 167 11.17 7.16 -0.39
N LEU A 168 10.92 6.34 -1.41
CA LEU A 168 11.98 5.69 -2.21
C LEU A 168 12.89 6.69 -2.93
N SER A 169 12.38 7.83 -3.39
CA SER A 169 13.19 8.83 -4.09
C SER A 169 14.14 9.63 -3.18
N LYS A 170 13.98 9.50 -1.86
CA LYS A 170 14.86 10.13 -0.86
C LYS A 170 16.04 9.23 -0.48
N LEU A 171 16.05 8.00 -0.97
CA LEU A 171 17.16 7.06 -0.81
C LEU A 171 18.27 7.37 -1.83
N ASP A 172 19.51 7.06 -1.48
CA ASP A 172 20.64 7.16 -2.40
C ASP A 172 20.52 6.15 -3.54
N ALA A 173 20.03 4.94 -3.24
CA ALA A 173 19.79 3.91 -4.25
C ALA A 173 18.70 2.90 -3.89
N VAL A 174 17.96 2.47 -4.92
CA VAL A 174 17.01 1.35 -4.88
C VAL A 174 17.33 0.43 -6.06
N ASN A 175 17.92 -0.74 -5.76
CA ASN A 175 18.38 -1.69 -6.78
C ASN A 175 17.69 -3.05 -6.63
N VAL A 176 17.40 -3.70 -7.76
CA VAL A 176 16.87 -5.07 -7.81
C VAL A 176 17.80 -5.95 -8.63
N GLU A 177 18.33 -6.99 -8.00
CA GLU A 177 19.22 -7.98 -8.60
C GLU A 177 18.67 -9.39 -8.32
N GLY A 178 18.09 -10.03 -9.33
CA GLY A 178 17.43 -11.33 -9.18
C GLY A 178 16.31 -11.28 -8.14
N ASP A 179 16.48 -12.04 -7.06
CA ASP A 179 15.53 -12.13 -5.94
C ASP A 179 15.91 -11.25 -4.74
N THR A 180 16.84 -10.32 -4.91
CA THR A 180 17.27 -9.39 -3.86
C THR A 180 17.00 -7.95 -4.28
N MET A 181 16.36 -7.20 -3.40
CA MET A 181 16.28 -5.74 -3.48
C MET A 181 17.23 -5.14 -2.44
N THR A 182 17.94 -4.09 -2.81
CA THR A 182 18.83 -3.33 -1.92
C THR A 182 18.38 -1.88 -1.85
N LEU A 183 18.22 -1.36 -0.63
CA LEU A 183 17.89 0.03 -0.31
C LEU A 183 19.10 0.67 0.39
N ARG A 184 19.48 1.89 0.01
CA ARG A 184 20.62 2.62 0.56
C ARG A 184 20.30 4.10 0.67
#